data_AF-A0A8S1VKF4-F1
#
_entry.id   AF-A0A8S1VKF4-F1
#
_cell.length_a   1.000
_cell.length_b   1.000
_cell.length_c   1.000
_cell.angle_alpha   90.00
_cell.angle_beta   90.00
_cell.angle_gamma   90.00
#
_symmetry.space_group_name_H-M   'P 1'
#
loop_
_entity.id
_entity.type
_entity.pdbx_description
1 polymer ?
#
loop_
_entity_poly.entity_id
_entity_poly.type
_entity_poly.pdbx_seq_one_letter_code
_entity_poly.pdbx_strand_id
1 'polypeptide(L)'
;MNEQDDEMLVEEIMCCQNDDDIRSLVDSQCLDIIGNSLQDQLTLAHKQLFRVIKLFREYLDSSRNQFWDQKKKREQNQTLQQDFLMIHHELQLEKSRGKQIEEANNQLRQQIKLYEGDFETIRQQSFEDIKKVEDQLVKTKNQISLYKNSLIQKFCVICLQKEYCILLKPCGHVCVCEECSKKIDQCPIDRVKVIKMKKVYLS
;
A
#
# COMPACT_ATOMS: atom_id res chain seq x y z
N MET A 1 -2.41 56.29 -35.61
CA MET A 1 -3.62 55.46 -35.50
C MET A 1 -3.23 54.34 -34.57
N ASN A 2 -3.66 54.49 -33.33
CA ASN A 2 -3.09 53.82 -32.17
C ASN A 2 -3.72 52.43 -32.01
N GLU A 3 -3.01 51.50 -31.39
CA GLU A 3 -3.53 50.18 -30.98
C GLU A 3 -4.84 50.29 -30.15
N GLN A 4 -5.08 51.45 -29.53
CA GLN A 4 -6.30 51.80 -28.80
C GLN A 4 -7.56 51.92 -29.68
N ASP A 5 -7.42 52.38 -30.93
CA ASP A 5 -8.56 52.48 -31.87
C ASP A 5 -9.01 51.08 -32.32
N ASP A 6 -8.07 50.14 -32.37
CA ASP A 6 -8.34 48.76 -32.69
C ASP A 6 -9.03 48.02 -31.52
N GLU A 7 -8.63 48.27 -30.27
CA GLU A 7 -9.22 47.62 -29.10
C GLU A 7 -10.70 48.02 -28.88
N MET A 8 -11.01 49.31 -29.00
CA MET A 8 -12.36 49.88 -28.84
C MET A 8 -13.37 49.30 -29.85
N LEU A 9 -12.98 49.24 -31.13
CA LEU A 9 -13.81 48.66 -32.18
C LEU A 9 -13.97 47.12 -32.03
N VAL A 10 -13.03 46.42 -31.38
CA VAL A 10 -13.20 44.98 -31.10
C VAL A 10 -14.27 44.79 -30.04
N GLU A 11 -14.28 45.62 -29.00
CA GLU A 11 -15.34 45.59 -27.98
C GLU A 11 -16.72 45.89 -28.61
N GLU A 12 -16.80 46.85 -29.53
CA GLU A 12 -18.04 47.16 -30.26
C GLU A 12 -18.53 45.99 -31.13
N ILE A 13 -17.64 45.33 -31.87
CA ILE A 13 -17.98 44.12 -32.65
C ILE A 13 -18.45 43.00 -31.74
N MET A 14 -17.80 42.82 -30.58
CA MET A 14 -18.17 41.81 -29.59
C MET A 14 -19.53 42.12 -28.91
N CYS A 15 -19.99 43.36 -28.95
CA CYS A 15 -21.29 43.78 -28.45
C CYS A 15 -22.43 43.61 -29.46
N CYS A 16 -22.14 43.36 -30.75
CA CYS A 16 -23.17 43.08 -31.74
C CYS A 16 -23.83 41.71 -31.48
N GLN A 17 -25.13 41.69 -31.22
CA GLN A 17 -25.90 40.49 -30.92
C GLN A 17 -26.78 40.04 -32.09
N ASN A 18 -26.99 40.91 -33.08
CA ASN A 18 -27.84 40.64 -34.24
C ASN A 18 -27.36 41.41 -35.49
N ASP A 19 -27.97 41.10 -36.65
CA ASP A 19 -27.57 41.69 -37.94
C ASP A 19 -27.78 43.21 -38.01
N ASP A 20 -28.71 43.76 -37.23
CA ASP A 20 -28.97 45.21 -37.16
C ASP A 20 -27.86 45.95 -36.39
N ASP A 21 -27.33 45.34 -35.32
CA ASP A 21 -26.17 45.88 -34.58
C ASP A 21 -24.93 45.95 -35.48
N ILE A 22 -24.72 44.91 -36.29
CA ILE A 22 -23.62 44.85 -37.27
C ILE A 22 -23.80 45.94 -38.33
N ARG A 23 -25.03 46.11 -38.83
CA ARG A 23 -25.35 47.13 -39.83
C ARG A 23 -25.09 48.54 -39.32
N SER A 24 -25.52 48.82 -38.08
CA SER A 24 -25.29 50.11 -37.43
C SER A 24 -23.81 50.39 -37.20
N LEU A 25 -23.01 49.38 -36.82
CA LEU A 25 -21.58 49.53 -36.64
C LEU A 25 -20.87 49.81 -37.97
N VAL A 26 -21.25 49.09 -39.02
CA VAL A 26 -20.74 49.30 -40.38
C VAL A 26 -21.12 50.68 -40.89
N ASP A 27 -22.37 51.13 -40.69
CA ASP A 27 -22.83 52.44 -41.12
C ASP A 27 -22.11 53.58 -40.37
N SER A 28 -21.86 53.41 -39.06
CA SER A 28 -21.05 54.35 -38.26
C SER A 28 -19.62 54.46 -38.77
N GLN A 29 -18.98 53.33 -39.07
CA GLN A 29 -17.63 53.34 -39.65
C GLN A 29 -17.62 53.87 -41.09
N CYS A 30 -18.72 53.72 -41.83
CA CYS A 30 -18.88 54.25 -43.19
C CYS A 30 -19.04 55.77 -43.22
N LEU A 31 -19.65 56.38 -42.19
CA LEU A 31 -19.79 57.84 -42.08
C LEU A 31 -18.43 58.55 -42.00
N ASP A 32 -17.43 57.92 -41.39
CA ASP A 32 -16.04 58.41 -41.33
C ASP A 32 -15.32 58.37 -42.71
N ILE A 33 -15.87 57.64 -43.70
CA ILE A 33 -15.29 57.42 -45.03
C ILE A 33 -15.64 58.55 -46.01
N ILE A 34 -16.80 59.19 -45.80
CA ILE A 34 -17.36 60.18 -46.74
C ILE A 34 -16.57 61.50 -46.71
N GLY A 35 -15.72 61.73 -45.69
CA GLY A 35 -14.91 62.96 -45.53
C GLY A 35 -13.51 62.95 -46.15
N ASN A 36 -13.00 61.83 -46.70
CA ASN A 36 -11.57 61.66 -47.03
C ASN A 36 -11.30 61.32 -48.52
N SER A 37 -10.04 61.43 -48.98
CA SER A 37 -9.67 61.20 -50.39
C SER A 37 -9.83 59.74 -50.82
N LEU A 38 -9.95 59.48 -52.12
CA LEU A 38 -10.12 58.13 -52.69
C LEU A 38 -9.03 57.12 -52.24
N GLN A 39 -7.81 57.60 -51.97
CA GLN A 39 -6.71 56.81 -51.44
C GLN A 39 -6.92 56.40 -49.97
N ASP A 40 -7.52 57.29 -49.17
CA ASP A 40 -7.84 57.05 -47.77
C ASP A 40 -8.99 56.05 -47.64
N GLN A 41 -9.99 56.15 -48.54
CA GLN A 41 -11.09 55.20 -48.63
C GLN A 41 -10.60 53.78 -48.95
N LEU A 42 -9.68 53.64 -49.91
CA LEU A 42 -9.08 52.34 -50.25
C LEU A 42 -8.23 51.76 -49.10
N THR A 43 -7.50 52.63 -48.40
CA THR A 43 -6.66 52.24 -47.25
C THR A 43 -7.51 51.76 -46.08
N LEU A 44 -8.63 52.43 -45.81
CA LEU A 44 -9.56 52.04 -44.77
C LEU A 44 -10.30 50.73 -45.12
N ALA A 45 -10.75 50.57 -46.36
CA ALA A 45 -11.37 49.34 -46.84
C ALA A 45 -10.43 48.13 -46.70
N HIS A 46 -9.14 48.28 -47.05
CA HIS A 46 -8.16 47.23 -46.82
C HIS A 46 -7.94 46.90 -45.35
N LYS A 47 -7.92 47.91 -44.46
CA LYS A 47 -7.80 47.69 -43.00
C LYS A 47 -9.01 46.94 -42.45
N GLN A 48 -10.23 47.35 -42.84
CA GLN A 48 -11.46 46.67 -42.45
C GLN A 48 -11.49 45.22 -42.94
N LEU A 49 -11.12 44.97 -44.20
CA LEU A 49 -11.08 43.61 -44.75
C LEU A 49 -10.04 42.73 -44.04
N PHE A 50 -8.82 43.24 -43.81
CA PHE A 50 -7.78 42.53 -43.07
C PHE A 50 -8.24 42.17 -41.65
N ARG A 51 -8.96 43.09 -41.01
CA ARG A 51 -9.50 42.91 -39.67
C ARG A 51 -10.62 41.88 -39.60
N VAL A 52 -11.56 41.90 -40.55
CA VAL A 52 -12.59 40.86 -40.67
C VAL A 52 -11.95 39.49 -40.87
N ILE A 53 -10.94 39.39 -41.75
CA ILE A 53 -10.20 38.13 -41.97
C ILE A 53 -9.50 37.66 -40.69
N LYS A 54 -8.89 38.57 -39.93
CA LYS A 54 -8.24 38.26 -38.64
C LYS A 54 -9.25 37.71 -37.62
N LEU A 55 -10.38 38.39 -37.42
CA LEU A 55 -11.42 37.97 -36.48
C LEU A 55 -12.04 36.62 -36.86
N PHE A 56 -12.32 36.40 -38.16
CA PHE A 56 -12.79 35.10 -38.65
C PHE A 56 -11.78 33.98 -38.38
N ARG A 57 -10.48 34.24 -38.55
CA ARG A 57 -9.43 33.26 -38.25
C ARG A 57 -9.38 32.91 -36.76
N GLU A 58 -9.43 33.92 -35.89
CA GLU A 58 -9.44 33.73 -34.43
C GLU A 58 -10.68 32.94 -33.96
N TYR A 59 -11.86 33.23 -34.53
CA TYR A 59 -13.09 32.49 -34.26
C TYR A 59 -12.99 31.00 -34.67
N LEU A 60 -12.43 30.73 -35.85
CA LEU A 60 -12.24 29.36 -36.34
C LEU A 60 -11.23 28.59 -35.48
N ASP A 61 -10.14 29.23 -35.05
CA ASP A 61 -9.14 28.62 -34.18
C ASP A 61 -9.72 28.36 -32.76
N SER A 62 -10.49 29.30 -32.22
CA SER A 62 -11.19 29.14 -30.93
C SER A 62 -12.21 27.99 -30.97
N SER A 63 -13.03 27.92 -32.01
CA SER A 63 -14.01 26.84 -32.22
C SER A 63 -13.32 25.47 -32.34
N ARG A 64 -12.18 25.41 -33.03
CA ARG A 64 -11.36 24.19 -33.16
C ARG A 64 -10.80 23.74 -31.81
N ASN A 65 -10.23 24.66 -31.03
CA ASN A 65 -9.67 24.36 -29.71
C ASN A 65 -10.75 23.86 -28.73
N GLN A 66 -11.92 24.52 -28.71
CA GLN A 66 -13.06 24.10 -27.87
C GLN A 66 -13.51 22.67 -28.19
N PHE A 67 -13.55 22.29 -29.46
CA PHE A 67 -13.89 20.92 -29.88
C PHE A 67 -12.86 19.89 -29.38
N TRP A 68 -11.55 20.17 -29.55
CA TRP A 68 -10.50 19.27 -29.06
C TRP A 68 -10.50 19.13 -27.54
N ASP A 69 -10.73 20.23 -26.81
CA ASP A 69 -10.85 20.21 -25.36
C ASP A 69 -12.06 19.39 -24.89
N GLN A 70 -13.21 19.54 -25.54
CA GLN A 70 -14.39 18.72 -25.24
C GLN A 70 -14.16 17.24 -25.54
N LYS A 71 -13.53 16.93 -26.68
CA LYS A 71 -13.21 15.55 -27.06
C LYS A 71 -12.26 14.92 -26.03
N LYS A 72 -11.18 15.61 -25.67
CA LYS A 72 -10.22 15.16 -24.65
C LYS A 72 -10.88 14.94 -23.28
N LYS A 73 -11.77 15.85 -22.85
CA LYS A 73 -12.54 15.68 -21.61
C LYS A 73 -13.46 14.45 -21.65
N ARG A 74 -14.11 14.18 -22.79
CA ARG A 74 -14.95 12.98 -22.96
C ARG A 74 -14.14 11.69 -22.87
N GLU A 75 -12.99 11.66 -23.56
CA GLU A 75 -12.07 10.52 -23.50
C GLU A 75 -11.56 10.30 -22.07
N GLN A 76 -11.13 11.35 -21.38
CA GLN A 76 -10.72 11.29 -19.97
C GLN A 76 -11.83 10.79 -19.05
N ASN A 77 -13.06 11.30 -19.20
CA ASN A 77 -14.21 10.84 -18.41
C ASN A 77 -14.53 9.37 -18.68
N GLN A 78 -14.42 8.91 -19.93
CA GLN A 78 -14.59 7.49 -20.26
C GLN A 78 -13.53 6.63 -19.59
N THR A 79 -12.25 7.05 -19.63
CA THR A 79 -11.16 6.34 -18.93
C THR A 79 -11.41 6.30 -17.43
N LEU A 80 -11.75 7.42 -16.80
CA LEU A 80 -12.06 7.47 -15.37
C LEU A 80 -13.24 6.56 -15.00
N GLN A 81 -14.25 6.48 -15.87
CA GLN A 81 -15.39 5.60 -15.65
C GLN A 81 -15.00 4.12 -15.76
N GLN A 82 -14.10 3.77 -16.69
CA GLN A 82 -13.53 2.42 -16.77
C GLN A 82 -12.68 2.08 -15.54
N ASP A 83 -11.80 2.99 -15.12
CA ASP A 83 -10.96 2.82 -13.94
C ASP A 83 -11.80 2.65 -12.68
N PHE A 84 -12.86 3.45 -12.53
CA PHE A 84 -13.80 3.32 -11.41
C PHE A 84 -14.43 1.92 -11.35
N LEU A 85 -14.87 1.38 -12.48
CA LEU A 85 -15.46 0.03 -12.55
C LEU A 85 -14.42 -1.04 -12.18
N MET A 86 -13.19 -0.90 -12.67
CA MET A 86 -12.09 -1.82 -12.36
C MET A 86 -11.74 -1.80 -10.87
N ILE A 87 -11.52 -0.62 -10.30
CA ILE A 87 -11.22 -0.44 -8.87
C ILE A 87 -12.36 -0.96 -8.01
N HIS A 88 -13.62 -0.70 -8.40
CA HIS A 88 -14.76 -1.21 -7.67
C HIS A 88 -14.78 -2.75 -7.68
N HIS A 89 -14.51 -3.39 -8.81
CA HIS A 89 -14.43 -4.84 -8.88
C HIS A 89 -13.30 -5.39 -8.00
N GLU A 90 -12.11 -4.81 -8.07
CA GLU A 90 -10.95 -5.20 -7.26
C GLU A 90 -11.24 -5.04 -5.76
N LEU A 91 -11.90 -3.95 -5.36
CA LEU A 91 -12.35 -3.75 -3.98
C LEU A 91 -13.31 -4.86 -3.51
N GLN A 92 -14.20 -5.35 -4.38
CA GLN A 92 -15.10 -6.46 -4.02
C GLN A 92 -14.33 -7.77 -3.83
N LEU A 93 -13.31 -8.02 -4.65
CA LEU A 93 -12.43 -9.18 -4.52
C LEU A 93 -11.61 -9.10 -3.23
N GLU A 94 -11.03 -7.95 -2.92
CA GLU A 94 -10.27 -7.80 -1.68
C GLU A 94 -11.15 -7.86 -0.43
N LYS A 95 -12.41 -7.38 -0.51
CA LYS A 95 -13.40 -7.58 0.56
C LYS A 95 -13.73 -9.05 0.77
N SER A 96 -13.94 -9.82 -0.29
CA SER A 96 -14.23 -11.26 -0.17
C SER A 96 -13.03 -12.03 0.38
N ARG A 97 -11.81 -11.70 -0.08
CA ARG A 97 -10.56 -12.21 0.46
C ARG A 97 -10.38 -11.86 1.94
N GLY A 98 -10.70 -10.63 2.34
CA GLY A 98 -10.66 -10.18 3.73
C GLY A 98 -11.57 -11.03 4.63
N LYS A 99 -12.79 -11.32 4.18
CA LYS A 99 -13.72 -12.20 4.90
C LYS A 99 -13.18 -13.61 5.07
N GLN A 100 -12.60 -14.19 4.01
CA GLN A 100 -12.01 -15.54 4.09
C GLN A 100 -10.86 -15.60 5.10
N ILE A 101 -10.01 -14.58 5.13
CA ILE A 101 -8.92 -14.48 6.11
C ILE A 101 -9.46 -14.33 7.53
N GLU A 102 -10.51 -13.52 7.72
CA GLU A 102 -11.16 -13.35 9.02
C GLU A 102 -11.78 -14.66 9.54
N GLU A 103 -12.49 -15.39 8.68
CA GLU A 103 -13.03 -16.71 8.99
C GLU A 103 -11.93 -17.71 9.38
N ALA A 104 -10.85 -17.79 8.59
CA ALA A 104 -9.71 -18.65 8.90
C ALA A 104 -9.04 -18.26 10.24
N ASN A 105 -8.88 -16.96 10.51
CA ASN A 105 -8.34 -16.47 11.78
C ASN A 105 -9.24 -16.85 12.95
N ASN A 106 -10.56 -16.76 12.80
CA ASN A 106 -11.50 -17.15 13.84
C ASN A 106 -11.43 -18.66 14.13
N GLN A 107 -11.31 -19.49 13.09
CA GLN A 107 -11.10 -20.94 13.25
C GLN A 107 -9.78 -21.25 13.97
N LEU A 108 -8.68 -20.60 13.60
CA LEU A 108 -7.39 -20.77 14.27
C LEU A 108 -7.44 -20.34 15.73
N ARG A 109 -8.11 -19.22 16.05
CA ARG A 109 -8.32 -18.77 17.44
C ARG A 109 -9.10 -19.79 18.26
N GLN A 110 -10.13 -20.40 17.69
CA GLN A 110 -10.88 -21.47 18.35
C GLN A 110 -10.00 -22.72 18.58
N GLN A 111 -9.18 -23.10 17.61
CA GLN A 111 -8.23 -24.20 17.76
C GLN A 111 -7.20 -23.92 18.87
N ILE A 112 -6.67 -22.70 18.96
CA ILE A 112 -5.74 -22.31 20.03
C ILE A 112 -6.40 -22.49 21.41
N LYS A 113 -7.61 -21.97 21.60
CA LYS A 113 -8.36 -22.15 22.86
C LYS A 113 -8.54 -23.62 23.23
N LEU A 114 -8.78 -24.47 22.23
CA LEU A 114 -8.90 -25.91 22.43
C LEU A 114 -7.58 -26.53 22.94
N TYR A 115 -6.44 -26.17 22.32
CA TYR A 115 -5.12 -26.64 22.77
C TYR A 115 -4.69 -26.07 24.13
N GLU A 116 -5.13 -24.86 24.48
CA GLU A 116 -4.92 -24.24 25.79
C GLU A 116 -5.73 -24.92 26.91
N GLY A 117 -6.70 -25.77 26.56
CA GLY A 117 -7.52 -26.47 27.53
C GLY A 117 -8.74 -25.68 28.00
N ASP A 118 -9.22 -24.70 27.20
CA ASP A 118 -10.42 -23.94 27.54
C ASP A 118 -11.64 -24.86 27.65
N PHE A 119 -12.25 -24.89 28.83
CA PHE A 119 -13.30 -25.86 29.17
C PHE A 119 -14.56 -25.68 28.32
N GLU A 120 -14.98 -24.44 28.07
CA GLU A 120 -16.17 -24.16 27.26
C GLU A 120 -15.98 -24.59 25.81
N THR A 121 -14.81 -24.31 25.24
CA THR A 121 -14.45 -24.72 23.88
C THR A 121 -14.40 -26.25 23.75
N ILE A 122 -13.77 -26.94 24.71
CA ILE A 122 -13.72 -28.42 24.76
C ILE A 122 -15.12 -29.02 24.81
N ARG A 123 -15.99 -28.47 25.68
CA ARG A 123 -17.35 -28.97 25.88
C ARG A 123 -18.21 -28.94 24.61
N GLN A 124 -17.91 -28.03 23.69
CA GLN A 124 -18.63 -27.86 22.43
C GLN A 124 -18.12 -28.75 21.29
N GLN A 125 -17.02 -29.49 21.50
CA GLN A 125 -16.45 -30.35 20.47
C GLN A 125 -17.14 -31.72 20.40
N SER A 126 -17.02 -32.36 19.23
CA SER A 126 -17.41 -33.76 19.06
C SER A 126 -16.41 -34.70 19.76
N PHE A 127 -16.86 -35.92 20.06
CA PHE A 127 -15.97 -36.95 20.62
C PHE A 127 -14.80 -37.28 19.68
N GLU A 128 -15.06 -37.42 18.38
CA GLU A 128 -14.01 -37.66 17.38
C GLU A 128 -12.97 -36.54 17.35
N ASP A 129 -13.39 -35.28 17.46
CA ASP A 129 -12.46 -34.16 17.40
C ASP A 129 -11.63 -34.02 18.68
N ILE A 130 -12.23 -34.26 19.85
CA ILE A 130 -11.49 -34.36 21.12
C ILE A 130 -10.45 -35.48 21.05
N LYS A 131 -10.82 -36.66 20.56
CA LYS A 131 -9.90 -37.78 20.42
C LYS A 131 -8.71 -37.46 19.52
N LYS A 132 -8.95 -36.80 18.37
CA LYS A 132 -7.87 -36.37 17.46
C LYS A 132 -6.90 -35.41 18.16
N VAL A 133 -7.43 -34.44 18.90
CA VAL A 133 -6.63 -33.46 19.63
C VAL A 133 -5.81 -34.14 20.72
N GLU A 134 -6.41 -35.06 21.48
CA GLU A 134 -5.73 -35.87 22.49
C GLU A 134 -4.57 -36.68 21.88
N ASP A 135 -4.83 -37.40 20.78
CA ASP A 135 -3.81 -38.17 20.05
C ASP A 135 -2.64 -37.27 19.58
N GLN A 136 -2.95 -36.07 19.10
CA GLN A 136 -1.93 -35.09 18.69
C GLN A 136 -1.13 -34.57 19.88
N LEU A 137 -1.78 -34.22 20.99
CA LEU A 137 -1.12 -33.76 22.21
C LEU A 137 -0.19 -34.82 22.78
N VAL A 138 -0.61 -36.09 22.81
CA VAL A 138 0.23 -37.21 23.25
C VAL A 138 1.45 -37.37 22.35
N LYS A 139 1.27 -37.32 21.02
CA LYS A 139 2.40 -37.40 20.05
C LYS A 139 3.39 -36.26 20.27
N THR A 140 2.91 -35.03 20.35
CA THR A 140 3.75 -33.83 20.56
C THR A 140 4.47 -33.89 21.91
N LYS A 141 3.78 -34.27 22.99
CA LYS A 141 4.37 -34.45 24.32
C LYS A 141 5.50 -35.48 24.29
N ASN A 142 5.31 -36.60 23.61
CA ASN A 142 6.35 -37.63 23.48
C ASN A 142 7.56 -37.10 22.72
N GLN A 143 7.37 -36.38 21.61
CA GLN A 143 8.47 -35.75 20.86
C GLN A 143 9.24 -34.73 21.69
N ILE A 144 8.53 -33.86 22.42
CA ILE A 144 9.14 -32.89 23.34
C ILE A 144 9.94 -33.62 24.43
N SER A 145 9.39 -34.69 24.99
CA SER A 145 10.09 -35.47 26.02
C SER A 145 11.37 -36.13 25.49
N LEU A 146 11.33 -36.68 24.27
CA LEU A 146 12.51 -37.27 23.63
C LEU A 146 13.60 -36.22 23.43
N TYR A 147 13.24 -35.04 22.92
CA TYR A 147 14.21 -33.96 22.72
C TYR A 147 14.75 -33.42 24.05
N LYS A 148 13.89 -33.23 25.04
CA LYS A 148 14.29 -32.80 26.39
C LYS A 148 15.29 -33.76 27.02
N ASN A 149 15.08 -35.07 26.89
CA ASN A 149 16.00 -36.08 27.40
C ASN A 149 17.37 -36.01 26.69
N SER A 150 17.39 -35.72 25.38
CA SER A 150 18.63 -35.47 24.64
C SER A 150 19.37 -34.21 25.12
N LEU A 151 18.64 -33.15 25.47
CA LEU A 151 19.24 -31.92 26.01
C LEU A 151 19.84 -32.11 27.41
N ILE A 152 19.18 -32.86 28.30
CA ILE A 152 19.70 -33.12 29.67
C ILE A 152 21.09 -33.77 29.62
N GLN A 153 21.38 -34.57 28.59
CA GLN A 153 22.69 -35.17 28.36
C GLN A 153 23.75 -34.18 27.86
N LYS A 154 23.49 -32.88 27.81
CA LYS A 154 24.48 -31.85 27.43
C LYS A 154 24.63 -30.75 28.48
N PHE A 155 23.63 -30.57 29.34
CA PHE A 155 23.62 -29.50 30.35
C PHE A 155 24.11 -29.96 31.72
N CYS A 156 24.65 -29.02 32.49
CA CYS A 156 25.03 -29.21 33.87
C CYS A 156 23.84 -29.70 34.70
N VAL A 157 24.01 -30.83 35.39
CA VAL A 157 22.94 -31.46 36.19
C VAL A 157 22.49 -30.64 37.41
N ILE A 158 23.22 -29.57 37.74
CA ILE A 158 22.91 -28.69 38.87
C ILE A 158 22.07 -27.49 38.43
N CYS A 159 22.53 -26.71 37.43
CA CYS A 159 21.81 -25.50 37.01
C CYS A 159 20.89 -25.70 35.80
N LEU A 160 21.07 -26.76 35.02
CA LEU A 160 20.35 -27.03 33.76
C LEU A 160 20.36 -25.87 32.75
N GLN A 161 21.30 -24.93 32.88
CA GLN A 161 21.40 -23.71 32.06
C GLN A 161 22.65 -23.70 31.18
N LYS A 162 23.77 -24.24 31.66
CA LYS A 162 25.08 -24.21 30.99
C LYS A 162 25.52 -25.63 30.68
N GLU A 163 26.18 -25.84 29.56
CA GLU A 163 26.71 -27.15 29.20
C GLU A 163 27.67 -27.67 30.27
N TYR A 164 27.65 -28.98 30.54
CA TYR A 164 28.66 -29.54 31.41
C TYR A 164 30.03 -29.47 30.72
N CYS A 165 31.07 -29.16 31.47
CA CYS A 165 32.42 -29.03 30.91
C CYS A 165 33.51 -29.41 31.91
N ILE A 166 33.17 -29.94 33.08
CA ILE A 166 34.13 -30.26 34.12
C ILE A 166 34.16 -31.77 34.38
N LEU A 167 35.32 -32.37 34.16
CA LEU A 167 35.66 -33.73 34.53
C LEU A 167 36.05 -33.81 36.01
N LEU A 168 35.33 -34.60 36.79
CA LEU A 168 35.56 -34.82 38.22
C LEU A 168 36.47 -36.05 38.43
N LYS A 169 37.52 -35.95 39.25
CA LYS A 169 38.41 -37.08 39.59
C LYS A 169 38.31 -37.42 41.07
N PRO A 170 38.38 -38.73 41.45
CA PRO A 170 38.79 -39.87 40.63
C PRO A 170 37.68 -40.53 39.80
N CYS A 171 36.41 -40.19 40.01
CA CYS A 171 35.29 -40.94 39.40
C CYS A 171 35.14 -40.80 37.87
N GLY A 172 35.61 -39.71 37.27
CA GLY A 172 35.59 -39.50 35.83
C GLY A 172 34.28 -38.95 35.26
N HIS A 173 33.28 -38.61 36.08
CA HIS A 173 32.03 -38.05 35.59
C HIS A 173 32.19 -36.61 35.08
N VAL A 174 31.60 -36.31 33.91
CA VAL A 174 31.47 -34.96 33.35
C VAL A 174 30.00 -34.56 33.40
N CYS A 175 29.60 -33.83 34.44
CA CYS A 175 28.18 -33.57 34.70
C CYS A 175 27.89 -32.13 35.16
N VAL A 176 28.92 -31.30 35.40
CA VAL A 176 28.73 -29.93 35.91
C VAL A 176 29.43 -28.90 35.03
N CYS A 177 28.89 -27.67 35.02
CA CYS A 177 29.53 -26.52 34.40
C CYS A 177 30.59 -25.93 35.34
N GLU A 178 31.40 -25.02 34.82
CA GLU A 178 32.50 -24.37 35.53
C GLU A 178 32.08 -23.54 36.76
N GLU A 179 30.86 -23.02 36.78
CA GLU A 179 30.36 -22.25 37.91
C GLU A 179 29.82 -23.14 39.02
N CYS A 180 29.07 -24.18 38.66
CA CYS A 180 28.54 -25.13 39.62
C CYS A 180 29.63 -26.02 40.22
N SER A 181 30.72 -26.29 39.48
CA SER A 181 31.84 -27.07 40.00
C SER A 181 32.51 -26.43 41.22
N LYS A 182 32.46 -25.09 41.36
CA LYS A 182 33.03 -24.38 42.51
C LYS A 182 32.23 -24.57 43.81
N LYS A 183 31.02 -25.12 43.73
CA LYS A 183 30.07 -25.24 44.85
C LYS A 183 29.90 -26.69 45.33
N ILE A 184 30.71 -27.62 44.83
CA ILE A 184 30.60 -29.04 45.16
C ILE A 184 31.95 -29.61 45.62
N ASP A 185 31.90 -30.57 46.53
CA ASP A 185 33.03 -31.35 47.04
C ASP A 185 32.89 -32.86 46.77
N GLN A 186 31.69 -33.29 46.35
CA GLN A 186 31.36 -34.65 45.94
C GLN A 186 30.70 -34.64 44.55
N CYS A 187 30.91 -35.70 43.78
CA CYS A 187 30.29 -35.84 42.48
C CYS A 187 28.76 -35.99 42.61
N PRO A 188 27.94 -35.20 41.89
CA PRO A 188 26.48 -35.30 41.96
C PRO A 188 25.89 -36.65 41.48
N ILE A 189 26.66 -37.44 40.72
CA ILE A 189 26.19 -38.69 40.12
C ILE A 189 26.43 -39.89 41.07
N ASP A 190 27.63 -40.02 41.60
CA ASP A 190 28.06 -41.20 42.38
C ASP A 190 28.49 -40.88 43.82
N ARG A 191 28.44 -39.60 44.22
CA ARG A 191 28.80 -39.08 45.55
C ARG A 191 30.26 -39.32 45.94
N VAL A 192 31.13 -39.70 45.00
CA VAL A 192 32.57 -39.84 45.25
C VAL A 192 33.18 -38.46 45.52
N LYS A 193 34.01 -38.36 46.57
CA LYS A 193 34.72 -37.14 46.93
C LYS A 193 35.61 -36.67 45.79
N VAL A 194 35.45 -35.42 45.38
CA VAL A 194 36.21 -34.83 44.28
C VAL A 194 37.58 -34.39 44.80
N ILE A 195 38.64 -34.96 44.21
CA ILE A 195 40.03 -34.65 44.56
C ILE A 195 40.62 -33.64 43.57
N LYS A 196 40.25 -33.75 42.28
CA LYS A 196 40.70 -32.83 41.22
C LYS A 196 39.59 -32.61 40.19
N MET A 197 39.57 -31.43 39.58
CA MET A 197 38.63 -31.05 38.52
C MET A 197 39.42 -30.59 37.29
N LYS A 198 38.97 -30.95 36.09
CA LYS A 198 39.58 -30.50 34.83
C LYS A 198 38.51 -30.06 33.83
N LYS A 199 38.68 -28.88 33.23
CA LYS A 199 37.82 -28.44 32.13
C LYS A 199 38.09 -29.27 30.88
N VAL A 200 37.03 -29.77 30.27
CA VAL A 200 37.02 -30.54 29.03
C VAL A 200 36.19 -29.82 27.98
N TYR A 201 36.56 -29.99 26.72
CA TYR A 201 35.84 -29.46 25.58
C TYR A 201 35.18 -30.64 24.89
N LEU A 202 33.86 -30.63 24.84
CA LEU A 202 33.04 -31.66 24.21
C LEU A 202 32.68 -31.17 22.81
N SER A 203 32.89 -32.02 21.81
CA SER A 203 32.58 -31.79 20.39
C SER A 203 31.15 -32.15 20.05
#